data_AF-A0A117SNG3-F1
#
_entry.id   AF-A0A117SNG3-F1
#
_cell.length_a   1.000
_cell.length_b   1.000
_cell.length_c   1.000
_cell.angle_alpha   90.00
_cell.angle_beta   90.00
_cell.angle_gamma   90.00
#
_symmetry.space_group_name_H-M   'P 1'
#
loop_
_entity.id
_entity.type
_entity.pdbx_description
1 polymer ?
#
loop_
_entity_poly.entity_id
_entity_poly.type
_entity_poly.pdbx_seq_one_letter_code
_entity_poly.pdbx_strand_id
1 'polypeptide(L)'
;MMYALIIGWGPTNASTYFQYFIPGIIEAVKYGGLAMALIWLALAINSGFTDTMAILNAVARDMYTMAKDSAFPRWFAMTHPKYRSPHRALIVDTIVGIILFTALGWIFGPLNGFLITGIWGGVATSLEHFLVNTALPFYTRRRGFFKWGHAVVPSIASILYLFVIYATFVTTAISTPVIVAVVVLIGWLVATLIYSWIKPATVRLEEGEEL
;
A
#
# COMPACT_ATOMS: atom_id res chain seq x y z
N MET A 1 -15.13 2.08 13.34
CA MET A 1 -14.36 1.04 14.07
C MET A 1 -13.37 1.65 15.06
N MET A 2 -12.43 2.50 14.61
CA MET A 2 -11.43 3.14 15.51
C MET A 2 -12.05 3.91 16.69
N TYR A 3 -13.16 4.63 16.50
CA TYR A 3 -13.86 5.33 17.58
C TYR A 3 -14.29 4.38 18.71
N ALA A 4 -14.93 3.24 18.38
CA ALA A 4 -15.39 2.29 19.37
C ALA A 4 -14.24 1.65 20.17
N LEU A 5 -13.11 1.36 19.50
CA LEU A 5 -11.90 0.83 20.15
C LEU A 5 -11.27 1.86 21.09
N ILE A 6 -11.20 3.13 20.70
CA ILE A 6 -10.65 4.18 21.59
C ILE A 6 -11.55 4.41 22.81
N ILE A 7 -12.87 4.42 22.62
CA ILE A 7 -13.82 4.53 23.73
C ILE A 7 -13.73 3.28 24.64
N GLY A 8 -13.61 2.09 24.05
CA GLY A 8 -13.39 0.82 24.76
C GLY A 8 -12.09 0.79 25.56
N TRP A 9 -11.02 1.40 25.04
CA TRP A 9 -9.75 1.51 25.75
C TRP A 9 -9.86 2.38 27.01
N GLY A 10 -10.73 3.39 26.94
CA GLY A 10 -10.95 4.39 27.96
C GLY A 10 -10.45 5.75 27.47
N PRO A 11 -11.32 6.77 27.35
CA PRO A 11 -10.94 8.08 26.81
C PRO A 11 -9.76 8.74 27.53
N THR A 12 -9.64 8.53 28.85
CA THR A 12 -8.54 9.04 29.68
C THR A 12 -7.18 8.43 29.31
N ASN A 13 -7.16 7.18 28.83
CA ASN A 13 -5.96 6.43 28.48
C ASN A 13 -5.75 6.33 26.96
N ALA A 14 -6.54 7.03 26.15
CA ALA A 14 -6.52 6.95 24.69
C ALA A 14 -5.12 7.19 24.09
N SER A 15 -4.29 8.01 24.73
CA SER A 15 -2.90 8.27 24.31
C SER A 15 -2.00 7.03 24.38
N THR A 16 -2.31 6.06 25.24
CA THR A 16 -1.51 4.82 25.40
C THR A 16 -1.93 3.73 24.41
N TYR A 17 -3.08 3.86 23.74
CA TYR A 17 -3.61 2.86 22.81
C TYR A 17 -2.60 2.51 21.71
N PHE A 18 -1.93 3.52 21.15
CA PHE A 18 -0.97 3.38 20.05
C PHE A 18 0.42 2.88 20.48
N GLN A 19 0.66 2.67 21.77
CA GLN A 19 1.91 2.10 22.28
C GLN A 19 1.94 0.57 22.16
N TYR A 20 0.76 -0.05 22.00
CA TYR A 20 0.64 -1.49 21.84
C TYR A 20 0.58 -1.86 20.37
N PHE A 21 1.20 -2.99 20.01
CA PHE A 21 1.19 -3.46 18.63
C PHE A 21 -0.20 -3.89 18.15
N ILE A 22 -0.94 -4.61 19.00
CA ILE A 22 -2.29 -5.09 18.68
C ILE A 22 -3.22 -4.81 19.88
N PRO A 23 -3.59 -3.53 20.11
CA PRO A 23 -4.40 -3.13 21.26
C PRO A 23 -5.79 -3.82 21.27
N GLY A 24 -6.35 -4.12 20.09
CA GLY A 24 -7.64 -4.82 20.00
C GLY A 24 -7.66 -6.21 20.64
N ILE A 25 -6.52 -6.93 20.68
CA ILE A 25 -6.45 -8.22 21.39
C ILE A 25 -6.50 -8.00 22.91
N ILE A 26 -5.84 -6.95 23.40
CA ILE A 26 -5.85 -6.59 24.83
C ILE A 26 -7.26 -6.23 25.26
N GLU A 27 -8.00 -5.48 24.44
CA GLU A 27 -9.42 -5.20 24.70
C GLU A 27 -10.29 -6.45 24.67
N ALA A 28 -10.03 -7.36 23.72
CA ALA A 28 -10.75 -8.62 23.65
C ALA A 28 -10.54 -9.47 24.93
N VAL A 29 -9.32 -9.50 25.49
CA VAL A 29 -9.06 -10.12 26.80
C VAL A 29 -9.81 -9.38 27.92
N LYS A 30 -9.75 -8.04 27.93
CA LYS A 30 -10.35 -7.21 28.97
C LYS A 30 -11.87 -7.38 29.07
N TYR A 31 -12.57 -7.46 27.93
CA TYR A 31 -14.04 -7.49 27.89
C TYR A 31 -14.64 -8.87 27.67
N GLY A 32 -13.93 -9.79 27.03
CA GLY A 32 -14.44 -11.12 26.68
C GLY A 32 -13.56 -12.29 27.11
N GLY A 33 -12.49 -12.04 27.87
CA GLY A 33 -11.56 -13.06 28.35
C GLY A 33 -10.77 -13.73 27.21
N LEU A 34 -10.12 -14.86 27.55
CA LEU A 34 -9.24 -15.57 26.62
C LEU A 34 -9.96 -16.07 25.37
N ALA A 35 -11.20 -16.55 25.51
CA ALA A 35 -11.98 -17.08 24.39
C ALA A 35 -12.23 -16.02 23.31
N MET A 36 -12.64 -14.82 23.71
CA MET A 36 -12.84 -13.71 22.77
C MET A 36 -11.53 -13.25 22.14
N ALA A 37 -10.44 -13.22 22.91
CA ALA A 37 -9.12 -12.86 22.40
C ALA A 37 -8.61 -13.82 21.33
N LEU A 38 -8.84 -15.13 21.49
CA LEU A 38 -8.48 -16.13 20.48
C LEU A 38 -9.30 -15.97 19.20
N ILE A 39 -10.61 -15.71 19.32
CA ILE A 39 -11.48 -15.43 18.16
C ILE A 39 -10.99 -14.17 17.44
N TRP A 40 -10.71 -13.10 18.19
CA TRP A 40 -10.23 -11.84 17.62
C TRP A 40 -8.88 -12.02 16.91
N LEU A 41 -7.95 -12.75 17.52
CA LEU A 41 -6.67 -13.08 16.92
C LEU A 41 -6.83 -13.89 15.62
N ALA A 42 -7.69 -14.91 15.61
CA ALA A 42 -7.96 -15.71 14.41
C ALA A 42 -8.52 -14.85 13.26
N LEU A 43 -9.46 -13.95 13.57
CA LEU A 43 -10.02 -13.03 12.59
C LEU A 43 -8.98 -12.02 12.08
N ALA A 44 -8.15 -11.48 12.97
CA ALA A 44 -7.09 -10.54 12.60
C ALA A 44 -6.04 -11.20 11.69
N ILE A 45 -5.61 -12.43 12.00
CA ILE A 45 -4.69 -13.20 11.15
C ILE A 45 -5.33 -13.48 9.80
N ASN A 46 -6.59 -13.95 9.76
CA ASN A 46 -7.29 -14.21 8.51
C ASN A 46 -7.40 -12.95 7.62
N SER A 47 -7.77 -11.82 8.22
CA SER A 47 -7.87 -10.54 7.53
C SER A 47 -6.52 -10.11 6.96
N GLY A 48 -5.46 -10.12 7.78
CA GLY A 48 -4.12 -9.72 7.35
C GLY A 48 -3.56 -10.64 6.25
N PHE A 49 -3.82 -11.95 6.35
CA PHE A 49 -3.40 -12.91 5.33
C PHE A 49 -4.13 -12.66 3.99
N THR A 50 -5.44 -12.46 4.04
CA THR A 50 -6.25 -12.19 2.83
C THR A 50 -5.82 -10.89 2.15
N ASP A 51 -5.61 -9.83 2.94
CA ASP A 51 -5.14 -8.53 2.45
C ASP A 51 -3.76 -8.64 1.78
N THR A 52 -2.82 -9.32 2.43
CA THR A 52 -1.47 -9.55 1.88
C THR A 52 -1.53 -10.32 0.56
N MET A 53 -2.38 -11.35 0.46
CA MET A 53 -2.56 -12.10 -0.79
C MET A 53 -3.16 -11.25 -1.92
N ALA A 54 -4.08 -10.34 -1.60
CA ALA A 54 -4.65 -9.43 -2.59
C ALA A 54 -3.58 -8.47 -3.14
N ILE A 55 -2.78 -7.87 -2.25
CA ILE A 55 -1.72 -6.93 -2.61
C ILE A 55 -0.63 -7.61 -3.45
N LEU A 56 -0.11 -8.76 -3.03
CA LEU A 56 0.91 -9.50 -3.78
C LEU A 56 0.45 -9.86 -5.20
N ASN A 57 -0.84 -10.17 -5.38
CA ASN A 57 -1.41 -10.43 -6.70
C ASN A 57 -1.54 -9.17 -7.56
N ALA A 58 -1.90 -8.03 -6.97
CA ALA A 58 -1.98 -6.75 -7.67
C ALA A 58 -0.58 -6.31 -8.14
N VAL A 59 0.39 -6.27 -7.21
CA VAL A 59 1.78 -5.87 -7.50
C VAL A 59 2.41 -6.78 -8.56
N ALA A 60 2.21 -8.09 -8.49
CA ALA A 60 2.74 -9.00 -9.50
C ALA A 60 2.18 -8.73 -10.91
N ARG A 61 0.92 -8.26 -11.02
CA ARG A 61 0.31 -7.86 -12.31
C ARG A 61 0.83 -6.52 -12.79
N ASP A 62 1.05 -5.56 -11.91
CA ASP A 62 1.66 -4.27 -12.27
C ASP A 62 3.11 -4.44 -12.73
N MET A 63 3.89 -5.28 -12.06
CA MET A 63 5.24 -5.64 -12.50
C MET A 63 5.24 -6.31 -13.87
N TYR A 64 4.24 -7.17 -14.13
CA TYR A 64 4.08 -7.84 -15.42
C TYR A 64 3.75 -6.85 -16.55
N THR A 65 2.80 -5.94 -16.34
CA THR A 65 2.44 -4.91 -17.34
C THR A 65 3.63 -3.96 -17.59
N MET A 66 4.28 -3.50 -16.53
CA MET A 66 5.51 -2.69 -16.64
C MET A 66 6.63 -3.42 -17.39
N ALA A 67 6.77 -4.73 -17.23
CA ALA A 67 7.77 -5.52 -17.95
C ALA A 67 7.45 -5.67 -19.45
N LYS A 68 6.17 -5.71 -19.83
CA LYS A 68 5.74 -5.69 -21.24
C LYS A 68 6.03 -4.35 -21.91
N ASP A 69 5.85 -3.26 -21.16
CA ASP A 69 6.10 -1.88 -21.62
C ASP A 69 7.58 -1.47 -21.55
N SER A 70 8.49 -2.42 -21.35
CA SER A 70 9.94 -2.20 -21.25
C SER A 70 10.40 -1.37 -20.05
N ALA A 71 9.48 -0.99 -19.15
CA ALA A 71 9.80 -0.27 -17.92
C ALA A 71 10.50 -1.18 -16.90
N PHE A 72 10.20 -2.49 -16.93
CA PHE A 72 10.79 -3.49 -16.06
C PHE A 72 11.56 -4.57 -16.85
N PRO A 73 12.48 -5.33 -16.22
CA PRO A 73 13.15 -6.43 -16.88
C PRO A 73 12.16 -7.44 -17.47
N ARG A 74 12.33 -7.83 -18.73
CA ARG A 74 11.45 -8.77 -19.46
C ARG A 74 11.24 -10.11 -18.75
N TRP A 75 12.15 -10.47 -17.84
CA TRP A 75 12.03 -11.66 -17.00
C TRP A 75 10.74 -11.66 -16.15
N PHE A 76 10.24 -10.50 -15.75
CA PHE A 76 8.98 -10.34 -15.02
C PHE A 76 7.73 -10.45 -15.91
N ALA A 77 7.88 -10.37 -17.24
CA ALA A 77 6.79 -10.59 -18.19
C ALA A 77 6.48 -12.09 -18.43
N MET A 78 7.15 -13.01 -17.73
CA MET A 78 6.92 -14.44 -17.89
C MET A 78 5.77 -14.94 -17.01
N THR A 79 4.78 -15.57 -17.64
CA THR A 79 3.63 -16.18 -16.96
C THR A 79 3.80 -17.69 -16.78
N HIS A 80 3.05 -18.25 -15.83
CA HIS A 80 3.05 -19.68 -15.55
C HIS A 80 2.40 -20.45 -16.72
N PRO A 81 3.00 -21.54 -17.24
CA PRO A 81 2.50 -22.23 -18.44
C PRO A 81 1.03 -22.68 -18.35
N LYS A 82 0.61 -23.19 -17.18
CA LYS A 82 -0.76 -23.66 -16.91
C LYS A 82 -1.73 -22.56 -16.48
N TYR A 83 -1.41 -21.82 -15.43
CA TYR A 83 -2.31 -20.84 -14.78
C TYR A 83 -2.23 -19.42 -15.36
N ARG A 84 -1.29 -19.15 -16.27
CA ARG A 84 -1.06 -17.85 -16.91
C ARG A 84 -0.87 -16.67 -15.94
N SER A 85 -0.47 -16.95 -14.70
CA SER A 85 -0.15 -15.95 -13.69
C SER A 85 1.33 -15.52 -13.75
N PRO A 86 1.68 -14.27 -13.42
CA PRO A 86 3.06 -13.79 -13.39
C PRO A 86 3.84 -14.34 -12.17
N HIS A 87 4.07 -15.66 -12.15
CA HIS A 87 4.65 -16.38 -11.01
C HIS A 87 6.01 -15.86 -10.56
N ARG A 88 6.85 -15.37 -11.50
CA ARG A 88 8.18 -14.85 -11.18
C ARG A 88 8.12 -13.52 -10.44
N ALA A 89 7.27 -12.62 -10.90
CA ALA A 89 7.01 -11.35 -10.21
C ALA A 89 6.48 -11.61 -8.81
N LEU A 90 5.50 -12.51 -8.68
CA LEU A 90 4.91 -12.89 -7.39
C LEU A 90 5.95 -13.45 -6.40
N ILE A 91 6.83 -14.35 -6.85
CA ILE A 91 7.88 -14.93 -5.99
C ILE A 91 8.86 -13.86 -5.52
N VAL A 92 9.34 -13.01 -6.43
CA VAL A 92 10.30 -11.95 -6.07
C VAL A 92 9.67 -10.97 -5.10
N ASP A 93 8.45 -10.51 -5.37
CA ASP A 93 7.72 -9.59 -4.51
C ASP A 93 7.53 -10.18 -3.10
N THR A 94 7.12 -11.46 -3.02
CA THR A 94 6.97 -12.17 -1.75
C THR A 94 8.31 -12.26 -0.99
N ILE A 95 9.40 -12.62 -1.66
CA ILE A 95 10.73 -12.73 -1.04
C ILE A 95 11.20 -11.37 -0.53
N VAL A 96 11.05 -10.32 -1.34
CA VAL A 96 11.42 -8.95 -0.97
C VAL A 96 10.60 -8.48 0.23
N GLY A 97 9.28 -8.72 0.22
CA GLY A 97 8.39 -8.39 1.34
C GLY A 97 8.78 -9.10 2.64
N ILE A 98 9.05 -10.41 2.59
CA ILE A 98 9.51 -11.18 3.76
C ILE A 98 10.84 -10.63 4.29
N ILE A 99 11.82 -10.38 3.41
CA ILE A 99 13.14 -9.88 3.82
C ILE A 99 13.00 -8.49 4.44
N LEU A 100 12.29 -7.57 3.80
CA LEU A 100 12.12 -6.20 4.29
C LEU A 100 11.39 -6.18 5.63
N PHE A 101 10.24 -6.87 5.74
CA PHE A 101 9.45 -6.86 6.97
C PHE A 101 10.21 -7.54 8.12
N THR A 102 10.89 -8.65 7.85
CA THR A 102 11.74 -9.33 8.84
C THR A 102 12.89 -8.41 9.27
N ALA A 103 13.67 -7.87 8.33
CA ALA A 103 14.80 -7.00 8.67
C ALA A 103 14.37 -5.79 9.51
N LEU A 104 13.29 -5.10 9.11
CA LEU A 104 12.77 -3.95 9.86
C LEU A 104 12.24 -4.35 11.25
N GLY A 105 11.55 -5.49 11.35
CA GLY A 105 11.05 -6.01 12.62
C GLY A 105 12.17 -6.39 13.60
N TRP A 106 13.29 -6.93 13.10
CA TRP A 106 14.45 -7.26 13.92
C TRP A 106 15.27 -6.02 14.34
N ILE A 107 15.38 -5.01 13.47
CA ILE A 107 16.17 -3.79 13.75
C ILE A 107 15.42 -2.81 14.66
N PHE A 108 14.14 -2.55 14.37
CA PHE A 108 13.36 -1.51 15.06
C PHE A 108 12.31 -2.06 16.03
N GLY A 109 12.08 -3.37 16.02
CA GLY A 109 10.97 -4.03 16.71
C GLY A 109 9.71 -4.12 15.83
N PRO A 110 8.81 -5.09 16.10
CA PRO A 110 7.64 -5.36 15.25
C PRO A 110 6.70 -4.16 15.05
N LEU A 111 6.43 -3.42 16.13
CA LEU A 111 5.57 -2.23 16.07
C LEU A 111 6.18 -1.14 15.18
N ASN A 112 7.46 -0.82 15.38
CA ASN A 112 8.10 0.23 14.58
C ASN A 112 8.31 -0.21 13.13
N GLY A 113 8.62 -1.47 12.87
CA GLY A 113 8.68 -2.02 11.51
C GLY A 113 7.35 -1.92 10.77
N PHE A 114 6.24 -2.22 11.47
CA PHE A 114 4.89 -1.99 10.95
C PHE A 114 4.58 -0.51 10.72
N LEU A 115 4.96 0.39 11.63
CA LEU A 115 4.76 1.84 11.43
C LEU A 115 5.53 2.36 10.21
N ILE A 116 6.79 1.93 10.02
CA ILE A 116 7.61 2.31 8.86
C ILE A 116 6.92 1.88 7.55
N THR A 117 6.57 0.59 7.46
CA THR A 117 5.94 0.02 6.26
C THR A 117 4.53 0.54 6.03
N GLY A 118 3.78 0.83 7.10
CA GLY A 118 2.47 1.47 7.04
C GLY A 118 2.53 2.90 6.49
N ILE A 119 3.55 3.69 6.87
CA ILE A 119 3.80 5.02 6.27
C ILE A 119 4.12 4.87 4.78
N TRP A 120 4.96 3.91 4.41
CA TRP A 120 5.27 3.66 3.00
C TRP A 120 4.02 3.30 2.19
N GLY A 121 3.25 2.32 2.65
CA GLY A 121 2.03 1.88 1.98
C GLY A 121 0.99 2.99 1.89
N GLY A 122 0.74 3.71 2.98
CA GLY A 122 -0.24 4.80 3.02
C GLY A 122 0.11 5.95 2.08
N VAL A 123 1.37 6.41 2.10
CA VAL A 123 1.82 7.51 1.24
C VAL A 123 1.89 7.07 -0.22
N ALA A 124 2.48 5.90 -0.51
CA ALA A 124 2.61 5.39 -1.87
C ALA A 124 1.24 5.17 -2.53
N THR A 125 0.29 4.53 -1.83
CA THR A 125 -1.06 4.29 -2.34
C THR A 125 -1.80 5.62 -2.58
N SER A 126 -1.63 6.59 -1.68
CA SER A 126 -2.25 7.92 -1.84
C SER A 126 -1.70 8.66 -3.06
N LEU A 127 -0.39 8.59 -3.30
CA LEU A 127 0.26 9.18 -4.48
C LEU A 127 -0.17 8.47 -5.77
N GLU A 128 -0.22 7.14 -5.77
CA GLU A 128 -0.69 6.34 -6.91
C GLU A 128 -2.12 6.75 -7.32
N HIS A 129 -3.05 6.78 -6.37
CA HIS A 129 -4.43 7.17 -6.65
C HIS A 129 -4.52 8.62 -7.11
N PHE A 130 -3.72 9.52 -6.55
CA PHE A 130 -3.66 10.91 -7.01
C PHE A 130 -3.22 11.00 -8.48
N LEU A 131 -2.19 10.23 -8.88
CA LEU A 131 -1.71 10.18 -10.26
C LEU A 131 -2.76 9.58 -11.21
N VAL A 132 -3.38 8.46 -10.84
CA VAL A 132 -4.42 7.80 -11.66
C VAL A 132 -5.64 8.70 -11.82
N ASN A 133 -6.10 9.32 -10.73
CA ASN A 133 -7.22 10.27 -10.76
C ASN A 133 -6.93 11.47 -11.65
N THR A 134 -5.67 11.94 -11.66
CA THR A 134 -5.24 13.03 -12.53
C THR A 134 -5.16 12.58 -13.99
N ALA A 135 -4.70 11.36 -14.26
CA ALA A 135 -4.55 10.82 -15.62
C ALA A 135 -5.90 10.55 -16.31
N LEU A 136 -6.91 10.08 -15.58
CA LEU A 136 -8.21 9.66 -16.13
C LEU A 136 -8.92 10.76 -16.98
N PRO A 137 -9.07 12.02 -16.53
CA PRO A 137 -9.65 13.08 -17.36
C PRO A 137 -8.89 13.30 -18.67
N PHE A 138 -7.55 13.27 -18.65
CA PHE A 138 -6.75 13.46 -19.86
C PHE A 138 -6.86 12.27 -20.80
N TYR A 139 -6.83 11.05 -20.26
CA TYR A 139 -7.00 9.82 -21.03
C TYR A 139 -8.36 9.78 -21.74
N THR A 140 -9.45 10.02 -21.00
CA THR A 140 -10.81 9.99 -21.56
C THR A 140 -11.08 11.12 -22.55
N ARG A 141 -10.44 12.29 -22.37
CA ARG A 141 -10.47 13.37 -23.38
C ARG A 141 -9.75 12.96 -24.67
N ARG A 142 -8.56 12.36 -24.57
CA ARG A 142 -7.81 11.90 -25.75
C ARG A 142 -8.54 10.80 -26.53
N ARG A 143 -9.27 9.94 -25.85
CA ARG A 143 -10.06 8.86 -26.46
C ARG A 143 -11.49 9.26 -26.87
N GLY A 144 -11.91 10.51 -26.65
CA GLY A 144 -13.18 11.04 -27.17
C GLY A 144 -14.46 10.68 -26.40
N PHE A 145 -14.37 9.99 -25.25
CA PHE A 145 -15.54 9.61 -24.43
C PHE A 145 -15.60 10.36 -23.09
N PHE A 146 -15.03 11.57 -23.03
CA PHE A 146 -15.01 12.38 -21.82
C PHE A 146 -16.42 12.69 -21.29
N LYS A 147 -16.60 12.51 -19.98
CA LYS A 147 -17.78 12.95 -19.23
C LYS A 147 -17.31 13.82 -18.08
N TRP A 148 -18.10 14.81 -17.69
CA TRP A 148 -17.79 15.69 -16.54
C TRP A 148 -17.55 14.89 -15.25
N GLY A 149 -18.24 13.77 -15.08
CA GLY A 149 -18.03 12.83 -13.97
C GLY A 149 -16.62 12.24 -13.91
N HIS A 150 -15.95 12.05 -15.05
CA HIS A 150 -14.55 11.56 -15.11
C HIS A 150 -13.53 12.61 -14.67
N ALA A 151 -13.95 13.86 -14.45
CA ALA A 151 -13.10 14.91 -13.88
C ALA A 151 -13.49 15.25 -12.44
N VAL A 152 -14.78 15.41 -12.16
CA VAL A 152 -15.25 15.85 -10.84
C VAL A 152 -15.02 14.79 -9.78
N VAL A 153 -15.44 13.54 -10.03
CA VAL A 153 -15.34 12.47 -9.03
C VAL A 153 -13.88 12.17 -8.66
N PRO A 154 -12.94 12.01 -9.62
CA PRO A 154 -11.54 11.80 -9.29
C PRO A 154 -10.88 13.01 -8.61
N SER A 155 -11.29 14.24 -8.97
CA SER A 155 -10.74 15.44 -8.31
C SER A 155 -11.11 15.52 -6.84
N ILE A 156 -12.36 15.19 -6.49
CA ILE A 156 -12.81 15.10 -5.09
C ILE A 156 -11.99 14.04 -4.34
N ALA A 157 -11.81 12.86 -4.94
CA ALA A 157 -10.99 11.81 -4.36
C ALA A 157 -9.53 12.25 -4.18
N SER A 158 -8.94 12.96 -5.15
CA SER A 158 -7.59 13.51 -5.05
C SER A 158 -7.45 14.51 -3.90
N ILE A 159 -8.45 15.36 -3.65
CA ILE A 159 -8.45 16.27 -2.49
C ILE A 159 -8.42 15.46 -1.18
N LEU A 160 -9.19 14.38 -1.10
CA LEU A 160 -9.19 13.50 0.07
C LEU A 160 -7.82 12.82 0.27
N TYR A 161 -7.18 12.34 -0.79
CA TYR A 161 -5.84 11.75 -0.70
C TYR A 161 -4.78 12.78 -0.30
N LEU A 162 -4.85 14.02 -0.82
CA LEU A 162 -3.98 15.11 -0.38
C LEU A 162 -4.19 15.45 1.09
N PHE A 163 -5.45 15.44 1.55
CA PHE A 163 -5.77 15.60 2.97
C PHE A 163 -5.19 14.46 3.82
N VAL A 164 -5.25 13.21 3.35
CA VAL A 164 -4.65 12.05 4.05
C VAL A 164 -3.13 12.22 4.16
N ILE A 165 -2.45 12.64 3.09
CA ILE A 165 -1.01 12.91 3.12
C ILE A 165 -0.71 14.03 4.13
N TYR A 166 -1.42 15.15 4.05
CA TYR A 166 -1.29 16.27 4.99
C TYR A 166 -1.52 15.84 6.45
N ALA A 167 -2.61 15.15 6.72
CA ALA A 167 -2.95 14.66 8.05
C ALA A 167 -1.88 13.70 8.57
N THR A 168 -1.34 12.83 7.71
CA THR A 168 -0.22 11.94 8.06
C THR A 168 1.00 12.76 8.48
N PHE A 169 1.37 13.80 7.73
CA PHE A 169 2.50 14.66 8.09
C PHE A 169 2.30 15.42 9.40
N VAL A 170 1.10 15.94 9.66
CA VAL A 170 0.81 16.75 10.86
C VAL A 170 0.65 15.90 12.11
N THR A 171 0.04 14.71 11.98
CA THR A 171 -0.29 13.86 13.14
C THR A 171 0.80 12.88 13.51
N THR A 172 1.74 12.59 12.59
CA THR A 172 2.83 11.65 12.86
C THR A 172 3.91 12.33 13.69
N ALA A 173 4.11 11.83 14.92
CA ALA A 173 5.18 12.30 15.78
C ALA A 173 6.57 12.04 15.16
N ILE A 174 7.42 13.06 15.16
CA ILE A 174 8.81 12.94 14.67
C ILE A 174 9.54 11.96 15.59
N SER A 175 9.90 10.82 15.03
CA SER A 175 10.59 9.73 15.72
C SER A 175 11.56 9.05 14.74
N THR A 176 12.54 8.31 15.27
CA THR A 176 13.54 7.61 14.44
C THR A 176 12.89 6.72 13.36
N PRO A 177 11.87 5.89 13.66
CA PRO A 177 11.20 5.08 12.63
C PRO A 177 10.57 5.93 11.53
N VAL A 178 9.93 7.05 11.90
CA VAL A 178 9.28 7.95 10.94
C VAL A 178 10.31 8.62 10.02
N ILE A 179 11.43 9.08 10.57
CA ILE A 179 12.51 9.68 9.77
C ILE A 179 13.08 8.65 8.79
N VAL A 180 13.37 7.43 9.26
CA VAL A 180 13.84 6.34 8.38
C VAL A 180 12.81 6.06 7.28
N ALA A 181 11.53 5.99 7.63
CA ALA A 181 10.46 5.77 6.66
C ALA A 181 10.44 6.85 5.58
N VAL A 182 10.43 8.13 5.99
CA VAL A 182 10.36 9.27 5.06
C VAL A 182 11.60 9.35 4.18
N VAL A 183 12.80 9.17 4.74
CA VAL A 183 14.06 9.23 3.98
C VAL A 183 14.14 8.12 2.94
N VAL A 184 13.78 6.89 3.31
CA VAL A 184 13.77 5.75 2.37
C VAL A 184 12.73 5.98 1.28
N LEU A 185 11.54 6.49 1.63
CA LEU A 185 10.48 6.76 0.66
C LEU A 185 10.89 7.85 -0.35
N ILE A 186 11.47 8.96 0.12
CA ILE A 186 12.00 10.02 -0.75
C ILE A 186 13.11 9.46 -1.64
N GLY A 187 14.05 8.69 -1.07
CA GLY A 187 15.11 8.05 -1.83
C GLY A 187 14.58 7.11 -2.92
N TRP A 188 13.54 6.35 -2.61
CA TRP A 188 12.87 5.46 -3.57
C TRP A 188 12.14 6.24 -4.67
N LEU A 189 11.41 7.30 -4.33
CA LEU A 189 10.76 8.18 -5.32
C LEU A 189 11.78 8.85 -6.24
N VAL A 190 12.89 9.35 -5.70
CA VAL A 190 13.96 9.94 -6.51
C VAL A 190 14.61 8.88 -7.41
N ALA A 191 14.92 7.69 -6.88
CA ALA A 191 15.50 6.61 -7.66
C ALA A 191 14.58 6.15 -8.81
N THR A 192 13.27 6.04 -8.55
CA THR A 192 12.28 5.67 -9.57
C THR A 192 12.09 6.78 -10.62
N LEU A 193 12.12 8.05 -10.23
CA LEU A 193 12.11 9.18 -11.17
C LEU A 193 13.35 9.18 -12.06
N ILE A 194 14.55 8.99 -11.49
CA ILE A 194 15.79 8.90 -12.27
C ILE A 194 15.74 7.71 -13.23
N TYR A 195 15.32 6.54 -12.73
CA TYR A 195 15.23 5.33 -13.54
C TYR A 195 14.24 5.48 -14.70
N SER A 196 13.05 6.04 -14.46
CA SER A 196 12.05 6.29 -15.51
C SER A 196 12.50 7.33 -16.53
N TRP A 197 13.35 8.28 -16.14
CA TRP A 197 13.95 9.25 -17.06
C TRP A 197 15.03 8.63 -17.95
N ILE A 198 15.85 7.72 -17.41
CA ILE A 198 16.91 7.02 -18.17
C ILE A 198 16.31 5.96 -19.11
N LYS A 199 15.28 5.25 -18.66
CA LYS A 199 14.58 4.21 -19.43
C LYS A 199 13.11 4.58 -19.60
N PRO A 200 12.79 5.47 -20.56
CA PRO A 200 11.41 5.78 -20.87
C PRO A 200 10.69 4.52 -21.34
N ALA A 201 9.54 4.23 -20.72
CA ALA A 201 8.72 3.09 -21.10
C ALA A 201 8.20 3.27 -22.53
N THR A 202 8.18 2.18 -23.29
CA THR A 202 7.51 2.15 -24.60
C THR A 202 6.21 1.40 -24.42
N VAL A 203 5.12 2.15 -24.30
CA VAL A 203 3.78 1.60 -24.09
C VAL A 203 3.41 0.77 -25.32
N ARG A 204 3.23 -0.54 -25.13
CA ARG A 204 2.74 -1.44 -26.18
C ARG A 204 1.28 -1.75 -25.89
N LEU A 205 0.39 -0.97 -26.51
CA LEU A 205 -1.03 -1.30 -26.53
C LEU A 205 -1.21 -2.59 -27.33
N GLU A 206 -1.83 -3.62 -26.76
CA GLU A 206 -2.14 -4.84 -27.50
C GLU A 206 -3.29 -4.56 -28.48
N GLU A 207 -3.14 -5.02 -29.73
CA GLU A 207 -4.22 -4.96 -30.73
C GLU A 207 -5.46 -5.67 -30.18
N GLY A 208 -6.55 -4.91 -29.99
CA GLY A 208 -7.83 -5.43 -29.47
C GLY A 208 -8.14 -5.09 -28.00
N GLU A 209 -7.21 -4.49 -27.25
CA GLU A 209 -7.49 -3.88 -25.93
C GLU A 209 -7.82 -2.37 -26.03
N GLU A 210 -7.92 -1.87 -27.26
CA GLU A 210 -8.41 -0.53 -27.56
C GLU A 210 -9.95 -0.49 -27.48
N LEU A 211 -10.48 -0.33 -26.26
CA LEU A 211 -11.88 0.07 -26.06
C LEU A 211 -12.05 1.58 -26.25
#